data_AF-A0A840V234-F1
#
_entry.id   AF-A0A840V234-F1
#
_cell.length_a   1.000
_cell.length_b   1.000
_cell.length_c   1.000
_cell.angle_alpha   90.00
_cell.angle_beta   90.00
_cell.angle_gamma   90.00
#
_symmetry.space_group_name_H-M   'P 1'
#
loop_
_entity.id
_entity.type
_entity.pdbx_description
1 polymer ?
#
loop_
_entity_poly.entity_id
_entity_poly.type
_entity_poly.pdbx_seq_one_letter_code
_entity_poly.pdbx_strand_id
1 'polypeptide(L)'
;MEKSVLLKAIEDWEESVKWIEYGWDCIEEYTHDLMSREYLDEEVAKAPKNEIKSFTSRIEKADQRFLKATFPNNRCVWSSYIESEYGYSQEKHWYYYRWPNDLRKQVGT
;
A
#
# COMPACT_ATOMS: atom_id res chain seq x y z
N MET A 1 24.33 -12.92 7.83
CA MET A 1 23.02 -12.98 8.50
C MET A 1 21.98 -12.80 7.42
N GLU A 2 21.05 -13.75 7.33
CA GLU A 2 19.90 -13.66 6.44
C GLU A 2 19.02 -12.49 6.88
N LYS A 3 18.55 -11.70 5.91
CA LYS A 3 17.69 -10.55 6.20
C LYS A 3 16.30 -11.08 6.52
N SER A 4 15.65 -10.56 7.57
CA SER A 4 14.27 -10.91 7.89
C SER A 4 13.36 -10.65 6.67
N VAL A 5 12.47 -11.59 6.37
CA VAL A 5 11.48 -11.45 5.29
C VAL A 5 10.57 -10.24 5.55
N LEU A 6 10.15 -10.04 6.81
CA LEU A 6 9.37 -8.87 7.20
C LEU A 6 10.16 -7.57 6.99
N LEU A 7 11.45 -7.55 7.34
CA LEU A 7 12.30 -6.39 7.08
C LEU A 7 12.39 -6.07 5.58
N LYS A 8 12.47 -7.07 4.72
CA LYS A 8 12.48 -6.88 3.27
C LYS A 8 11.15 -6.31 2.77
N ALA A 9 10.01 -6.86 3.21
CA ALA A 9 8.69 -6.34 2.87
C ALA A 9 8.48 -4.87 3.30
N ILE A 10 9.00 -4.49 4.48
CA ILE A 10 8.97 -3.11 4.95
C ILE A 10 9.78 -2.18 4.04
N GLU A 11 10.98 -2.60 3.63
CA GLU A 11 11.83 -1.81 2.74
C GLU A 11 11.21 -1.65 1.35
N ASP A 12 10.57 -2.70 0.84
CA ASP A 12 9.88 -2.65 -0.44
C ASP A 12 8.70 -1.68 -0.37
N TRP A 13 7.91 -1.73 0.71
CA TRP A 13 6.85 -0.74 0.92
C TRP A 13 7.40 0.69 1.06
N GLU A 14 8.46 0.89 1.85
CA GLU A 14 9.10 2.21 2.00
C GLU A 14 9.62 2.78 0.68
N GLU A 15 10.07 1.91 -0.24
CA GLU A 15 10.52 2.27 -1.58
C GLU A 15 9.35 2.63 -2.49
N SER A 16 8.31 1.79 -2.57
CA SER A 16 7.08 2.10 -3.32
C SER A 16 6.44 3.41 -2.86
N VAL A 17 6.46 3.71 -1.56
CA VAL A 17 5.96 5.00 -1.06
C VAL A 17 6.77 6.19 -1.60
N LYS A 18 8.08 6.06 -1.84
CA LYS A 18 8.86 7.15 -2.47
C LYS A 18 8.42 7.37 -3.92
N TRP A 19 8.14 6.30 -4.65
CA TRP A 19 7.68 6.38 -6.02
C TRP A 19 6.26 6.93 -6.12
N ILE A 20 5.35 6.51 -5.24
CA ILE A 20 4.02 7.10 -5.11
C ILE A 20 4.09 8.60 -4.77
N GLU A 21 5.00 9.02 -3.89
CA GLU A 21 5.23 10.45 -3.58
C GLU A 21 5.77 11.23 -4.78
N TYR A 22 6.61 10.60 -5.60
CA TYR A 22 7.14 11.19 -6.83
C TYR A 22 6.05 11.33 -7.91
N GLY A 23 5.13 10.37 -7.96
CA GLY A 23 4.05 10.27 -8.92
C GLY A 23 4.39 9.30 -10.06
N TRP A 24 3.35 8.79 -10.69
CA TRP A 24 3.44 7.85 -11.81
C TRP A 24 2.73 8.41 -13.04
N ASP A 25 3.26 8.10 -14.21
CA ASP A 25 2.66 8.51 -15.50
C ASP A 25 1.47 7.63 -15.90
N CYS A 26 1.29 6.46 -15.25
CA CYS A 26 0.19 5.55 -15.48
C CYS A 26 -0.29 4.85 -14.21
N ILE A 27 -1.52 4.32 -14.26
CA ILE A 27 -2.17 3.71 -13.09
C ILE A 27 -1.56 2.34 -12.76
N GLU A 28 -1.01 1.65 -13.75
CA GLU A 28 -0.43 0.31 -13.60
C GLU A 28 0.80 0.29 -12.69
N GLU A 29 1.69 1.27 -12.82
CA GLU A 29 2.86 1.41 -11.93
C GLU A 29 2.43 1.77 -10.51
N TYR A 30 1.42 2.64 -10.39
CA TYR A 30 0.83 2.96 -9.08
C TYR A 30 0.23 1.73 -8.41
N THR A 31 -0.56 0.92 -9.13
CA THR A 31 -1.18 -0.26 -8.53
C THR A 31 -0.17 -1.37 -8.27
N HIS A 32 0.91 -1.48 -9.07
CA HIS A 32 2.05 -2.36 -8.78
C HIS A 32 2.72 -1.99 -7.45
N ASP A 33 2.97 -0.70 -7.19
CA ASP A 33 3.54 -0.24 -5.93
C ASP A 33 2.65 -0.56 -4.70
N LEU A 34 1.33 -0.53 -4.87
CA LEU A 34 0.41 -0.91 -3.80
C LEU A 34 0.49 -2.41 -3.46
N MET A 35 0.91 -3.27 -4.39
CA MET A 35 1.11 -4.69 -4.09
C MET A 35 2.18 -4.92 -3.02
N SER A 36 3.18 -4.03 -2.89
CA SER A 36 4.17 -4.11 -1.81
C SER A 36 3.52 -3.93 -0.43
N ARG A 37 2.43 -3.16 -0.33
CA ARG A 37 1.68 -3.00 0.91
C ARG A 37 0.80 -4.22 1.23
N GLU A 38 0.27 -4.90 0.21
CA GLU A 38 -0.41 -6.19 0.38
C GLU A 38 0.58 -7.27 0.84
N TYR A 39 1.73 -7.36 0.18
CA TYR A 39 2.80 -8.28 0.58
C TYR A 39 3.26 -8.04 2.03
N LEU A 40 3.36 -6.76 2.44
CA LEU A 40 3.66 -6.43 3.84
C LEU A 40 2.60 -6.93 4.82
N ASP A 41 1.30 -6.84 4.50
CA ASP A 41 0.25 -7.41 5.36
C ASP A 41 0.39 -8.92 5.53
N GLU A 42 0.70 -9.63 4.44
CA GLU A 42 0.92 -11.08 4.50
C GLU A 42 2.09 -11.45 5.41
N GLU A 43 3.20 -10.73 5.31
CA GLU A 43 4.38 -10.99 6.12
C GLU A 43 4.18 -10.59 7.59
N VAL A 44 3.45 -9.50 7.85
CA VAL A 44 3.03 -9.14 9.22
C VAL A 44 2.13 -10.22 9.82
N ALA A 45 1.23 -10.84 9.04
CA ALA A 45 0.35 -11.90 9.54
C ALA A 45 1.11 -13.19 9.91
N LYS A 46 2.25 -13.45 9.26
CA LYS A 46 3.10 -14.63 9.49
C LYS A 46 4.18 -14.38 10.57
N ALA A 47 4.54 -13.13 10.82
CA ALA A 47 5.67 -12.77 11.68
C ALA A 47 5.40 -12.93 13.19
N PRO A 48 6.43 -13.25 13.99
CA PRO A 48 6.36 -13.21 15.45
C PRO A 48 6.02 -11.81 15.99
N LYS A 49 5.17 -11.73 17.02
CA LYS A 49 4.70 -10.46 17.61
C LYS A 49 5.84 -9.54 18.10
N ASN A 50 6.94 -10.10 18.60
CA ASN A 50 8.10 -9.35 19.05
C ASN A 50 8.87 -8.70 17.87
N GLU A 51 8.89 -9.38 16.73
CA GLU A 51 9.50 -8.84 15.51
C GLU A 51 8.65 -7.70 14.95
N ILE A 52 7.34 -7.90 14.84
CA ILE A 52 6.39 -6.85 14.42
C ILE A 52 6.55 -5.60 15.28
N LYS A 53 6.57 -5.76 16.62
CA LYS A 53 6.76 -4.64 17.56
C LYS A 53 8.04 -3.84 17.32
N SER A 54 9.11 -4.51 16.85
CA SER A 54 10.39 -3.86 16.57
C SER A 54 10.33 -2.97 15.31
N PHE A 55 9.33 -3.19 14.46
CA PHE A 55 9.17 -2.48 13.19
C PHE A 55 7.89 -1.66 13.06
N THR A 56 6.97 -1.71 14.03
CA THR A 56 5.68 -0.98 14.01
C THR A 56 5.85 0.49 13.64
N SER A 57 6.82 1.19 14.24
CA SER A 57 7.04 2.61 13.95
C SER A 57 7.48 2.89 12.50
N ARG A 58 8.19 1.96 11.84
CA ARG A 58 8.59 2.09 10.43
C ARG A 58 7.38 1.91 9.51
N ILE A 59 6.58 0.88 9.76
CA ILE A 59 5.35 0.59 9.01
C ILE A 59 4.40 1.79 9.10
N GLU A 60 4.12 2.28 10.32
CA GLU A 60 3.27 3.44 10.53
C GLU A 60 3.80 4.68 9.82
N LYS A 61 5.11 4.92 9.83
CA LYS A 61 5.72 6.07 9.14
C LYS A 61 5.55 5.98 7.61
N ALA A 62 5.72 4.79 7.02
CA ALA A 62 5.50 4.58 5.59
C ALA A 62 4.01 4.77 5.24
N ASP A 63 3.10 4.21 6.02
CA ASP A 63 1.65 4.37 5.84
C ASP A 63 1.24 5.85 5.96
N GLN A 64 1.78 6.61 6.91
CA GLN A 64 1.49 8.05 7.04
C GLN A 64 2.01 8.88 5.86
N ARG A 65 3.13 8.49 5.25
CA ARG A 65 3.64 9.13 4.03
C ARG A 65 2.71 8.85 2.85
N PHE A 66 2.34 7.59 2.66
CA PHE A 66 1.36 7.17 1.65
C PHE A 66 0.02 7.90 1.80
N LEU A 67 -0.52 8.00 3.01
CA LEU A 67 -1.78 8.70 3.28
C LEU A 67 -1.74 10.19 2.95
N LYS A 68 -0.56 10.83 2.99
CA LYS A 68 -0.36 12.24 2.59
C LYS A 68 -0.23 12.39 1.07
N ALA A 69 0.38 11.41 0.40
CA ALA A 69 0.57 11.39 -1.04
C ALA A 69 -0.70 11.02 -1.83
N THR A 70 -1.72 10.50 -1.15
CA THR A 70 -2.95 9.99 -1.76
C THR A 70 -4.20 10.61 -1.15
N PHE A 71 -5.35 10.41 -1.81
CA PHE A 71 -6.65 10.79 -1.28
C PHE A 71 -7.59 9.56 -1.21
N PRO A 72 -8.53 9.51 -0.24
CA PRO A 72 -9.49 8.41 -0.15
C PRO A 72 -10.51 8.45 -1.28
N ASN A 73 -10.92 7.28 -1.76
CA ASN A 73 -12.03 7.09 -2.69
C ASN A 73 -12.85 5.87 -2.26
N ASN A 74 -14.14 5.82 -2.63
CA ASN A 74 -14.99 4.66 -2.38
C ASN A 74 -14.84 3.58 -3.46
N ARG A 75 -14.10 3.88 -4.53
CA ARG A 75 -13.77 2.93 -5.60
C ARG A 75 -12.39 2.34 -5.36
N CYS A 76 -12.30 1.03 -5.48
CA CYS A 76 -11.03 0.34 -5.59
C CYS A 76 -10.25 0.90 -6.79
N VAL A 77 -8.94 1.04 -6.65
CA VAL A 77 -8.01 1.42 -7.74
C VAL A 77 -7.93 0.31 -8.78
N TRP A 78 -8.14 -0.93 -8.34
CA TRP A 78 -8.46 -2.03 -9.22
C TRP A 78 -9.91 -1.89 -9.70
N SER A 79 -10.18 -2.33 -10.93
CA SER A 79 -11.55 -2.35 -11.44
C SER A 79 -12.48 -3.14 -10.51
N SER A 80 -13.78 -2.82 -10.53
CA SER A 80 -14.78 -3.54 -9.73
C SER A 80 -14.82 -5.05 -10.00
N TYR A 81 -14.39 -5.47 -11.19
CA TYR A 81 -14.24 -6.88 -11.54
C TYR A 81 -13.14 -7.55 -10.70
N ILE A 82 -11.94 -6.93 -10.63
CA ILE A 82 -10.81 -7.44 -9.84
C ILE A 82 -11.12 -7.35 -8.34
N GLU A 83 -11.73 -6.26 -7.88
CA GLU A 83 -12.18 -6.11 -6.50
C GLU A 83 -13.09 -7.28 -6.08
N SER A 84 -14.06 -7.66 -6.92
CA SER A 84 -14.95 -8.78 -6.66
C SER A 84 -14.26 -10.14 -6.77
N GLU A 85 -13.35 -10.32 -7.73
CA GLU A 85 -12.65 -11.59 -7.96
C GLU A 85 -11.74 -11.96 -6.79
N TYR A 86 -11.01 -10.98 -6.25
CA TYR A 86 -10.06 -11.17 -5.15
C TYR A 86 -10.67 -10.88 -3.77
N GLY A 87 -11.92 -10.43 -3.70
CA GLY A 87 -12.61 -10.13 -2.45
C GLY A 87 -11.97 -8.97 -1.68
N TYR A 88 -11.44 -7.98 -2.40
CA TYR A 88 -10.88 -6.78 -1.78
C TYR A 88 -11.97 -5.97 -1.07
N SER A 89 -11.56 -5.32 0.02
CA SER A 89 -12.47 -4.55 0.86
C SER A 89 -11.74 -3.36 1.46
N GLN A 90 -12.45 -2.24 1.63
CA GLN A 90 -11.86 -1.01 2.16
C GLN A 90 -11.33 -1.14 3.58
N GLU A 91 -11.90 -2.04 4.38
CA GLU A 91 -11.46 -2.28 5.75
C GLU A 91 -10.09 -2.97 5.80
N LYS A 92 -9.89 -3.99 4.96
CA LYS A 92 -8.65 -4.80 4.97
C LYS A 92 -7.59 -4.24 4.04
N HIS A 93 -8.00 -3.84 2.83
CA HIS A 93 -7.14 -3.41 1.74
C HIS A 93 -7.28 -1.90 1.51
N TRP A 94 -7.35 -1.12 2.59
CA TRP A 94 -7.61 0.33 2.59
C TRP A 94 -6.73 1.11 1.61
N TYR A 95 -5.51 0.63 1.34
CA TYR A 95 -4.56 1.19 0.40
C TYR A 95 -5.01 1.08 -1.06
N TYR A 96 -5.81 0.07 -1.43
CA TYR A 96 -6.46 0.00 -2.74
C TYR A 96 -7.66 0.95 -2.90
N TYR A 97 -8.08 1.65 -1.84
CA TYR A 97 -9.14 2.66 -1.87
C TYR A 97 -8.57 4.08 -1.73
N ARG A 98 -7.30 4.21 -2.08
CA ARG A 98 -6.52 5.44 -2.05
C ARG A 98 -6.01 5.69 -3.45
N TRP A 99 -6.22 6.88 -3.96
CA TRP A 99 -5.85 7.27 -5.31
C TRP A 99 -4.76 8.35 -5.30
N PRO A 100 -3.89 8.41 -6.33
CA PRO A 100 -2.87 9.44 -6.46
C PRO A 100 -3.46 10.86 -6.48
N ASN A 101 -2.85 11.81 -5.77
CA ASN A 101 -3.39 13.17 -5.63
C ASN A 101 -3.55 13.95 -6.95
N ASP A 102 -2.72 13.66 -7.94
CA ASP A 102 -2.76 14.19 -9.31
C ASP A 102 -4.00 13.73 -10.09
N LEU A 103 -4.51 12.53 -9.80
CA LEU A 103 -5.76 12.02 -10.37
C LEU A 103 -7.01 12.56 -9.68
N ARG A 104 -6.90 13.25 -8.53
CA ARG A 104 -8.04 13.69 -7.72
C ARG A 104 -9.12 14.45 -8.47
N LYS A 105 -8.73 15.29 -9.43
CA LYS A 105 -9.68 16.09 -10.24
C LYS A 105 -10.40 15.25 -11.29
N GLN A 106 -9.83 14.11 -11.67
CA GLN A 106 -10.31 13.26 -12.75
C GLN A 106 -11.29 12.20 -12.24
N VAL A 107 -11.06 11.66 -11.05
CA VAL A 107 -11.83 10.50 -10.56
C VAL A 107 -13.12 10.89 -9.84
N GLY A 108 -13.24 12.13 -9.36
CA GLY A 108 -14.41 12.59 -8.60
C GLY A 108 -14.60 11.85 -7.28
N THR A 109 -15.04 12.57 -6.25
CA THR A 109 -15.49 11.96 -4.98
C THR A 109 -16.92 11.49 -5.08
#